data_AF-A0A7Y5LCY6-F1
#
_entry.id   AF-A0A7Y5LCY6-F1
#
_cell.length_a   1.000
_cell.length_b   1.000
_cell.length_c   1.000
_cell.angle_alpha   90.00
_cell.angle_beta   90.00
_cell.angle_gamma   90.00
#
_symmetry.space_group_name_H-M   'P 1'
#
loop_
_entity.id
_entity.type
_entity.pdbx_description
1 polymer ?
#
loop_
_entity_poly.entity_id
_entity_poly.type
_entity_poly.pdbx_seq_one_letter_code
_entity_poly.pdbx_strand_id
1 'polypeptide(L)'
;MATLKNPYRPVDPDIEERFEGREWVITSLDSYFLNVTEPLCVSVVAERGIGGKAAVRKYLQCRKAELSLRIIECDLKEWSKGENAADFFFPKRTNWTSLTEIRLNDKQGKSAGNIDLVLVSYDSNGKITDFGSLEIQGVYISGNVRKPFEKFMGNHDKSKNFDWSDQPNYPHADYLSSSRKRLVPQLIYKGGILHNWKKRMAVALHEGFYKTLPELPRVEKEKADVAWFVYTLNYQENQKRYKLELKESVYTKFHDALDKISVPEPGNMNEFLQLLQNKLDEKLDNPIPPDAPSLSDVLTQEND
;
A
#
# COMPACT_ATOMS: atom_id res chain seq x y z
N MET A 1 -10.72 21.29 -33.50
CA MET A 1 -11.06 21.57 -32.10
C MET A 1 -11.64 20.31 -31.48
N ALA A 2 -10.80 19.51 -30.82
CA ALA A 2 -11.24 18.30 -30.12
C ALA A 2 -11.49 18.66 -28.66
N THR A 3 -12.75 18.63 -28.25
CA THR A 3 -13.19 18.87 -26.88
C THR A 3 -12.64 17.75 -25.99
N LEU A 4 -11.68 18.09 -25.13
CA LEU A 4 -11.16 17.19 -24.10
C LEU A 4 -12.32 16.70 -23.24
N LYS A 5 -12.60 15.40 -23.30
CA LYS A 5 -13.53 14.76 -22.37
C LYS A 5 -12.94 14.89 -20.96
N ASN A 6 -13.70 15.57 -20.11
CA ASN A 6 -13.50 15.71 -18.69
C ASN A 6 -13.09 14.36 -18.04
N PRO A 7 -11.92 14.24 -17.38
CA PRO A 7 -11.46 12.99 -16.76
C PRO A 7 -12.23 12.60 -15.49
N TYR A 8 -13.17 13.44 -15.03
CA TYR A 8 -14.10 13.07 -13.98
C TYR A 8 -15.13 12.07 -14.55
N ARG A 9 -15.09 10.81 -14.09
CA ARG A 9 -16.30 9.98 -14.11
C ARG A 9 -17.43 10.82 -13.49
N PRO A 10 -18.64 10.82 -14.09
CA PRO A 10 -19.80 11.36 -13.42
C PRO A 10 -19.89 10.73 -12.02
N VAL A 11 -20.16 11.57 -11.02
CA VAL A 11 -20.58 11.12 -9.70
C VAL A 11 -21.66 10.06 -9.92
N ASP A 12 -21.51 8.87 -9.34
CA ASP A 12 -22.59 7.88 -9.33
C ASP A 12 -23.81 8.59 -8.71
N PRO A 13 -24.85 8.92 -9.50
CA PRO A 13 -25.92 9.79 -9.04
C PRO A 13 -26.69 9.17 -7.87
N ASP A 14 -26.62 7.85 -7.72
CA ASP A 14 -27.24 7.08 -6.64
C ASP A 14 -26.40 7.08 -5.35
N ILE A 15 -25.20 7.70 -5.34
CA ILE A 15 -24.39 7.80 -4.11
C ILE A 15 -25.09 8.64 -3.05
N GLU A 16 -25.85 9.68 -3.44
CA GLU A 16 -26.59 10.52 -2.48
C GLU A 16 -27.74 9.75 -1.84
N GLU A 17 -28.53 9.06 -2.67
CA GLU A 17 -29.67 8.24 -2.24
C GLU A 17 -29.24 7.06 -1.35
N ARG A 18 -28.06 6.47 -1.61
CA ARG A 18 -27.48 5.42 -0.75
C ARG A 18 -26.88 5.94 0.56
N PHE A 19 -26.74 7.26 0.73
CA PHE A 19 -26.13 7.90 1.90
C PHE A 19 -27.10 8.71 2.77
N GLU A 20 -28.33 8.87 2.32
CA GLU A 20 -29.39 9.55 3.05
C GLU A 20 -29.63 8.86 4.41
N GLY A 21 -29.58 9.62 5.51
CA GLY A 21 -29.68 9.09 6.88
C GLY A 21 -28.41 8.46 7.46
N ARG A 22 -27.27 8.57 6.75
CA ARG A 22 -25.95 8.06 7.18
C ARG A 22 -24.91 9.17 7.33
N GLU A 23 -25.29 10.44 7.46
CA GLU A 23 -24.32 11.55 7.60
C GLU A 23 -23.43 11.41 8.84
N TRP A 24 -23.92 10.76 9.89
CA TRP A 24 -23.18 10.46 11.11
C TRP A 24 -21.98 9.52 10.90
N VAL A 25 -21.97 8.73 9.81
CA VAL A 25 -20.83 7.87 9.42
C VAL A 25 -19.59 8.70 9.12
N ILE A 26 -19.79 9.89 8.55
CA ILE A 26 -18.70 10.80 8.19
C ILE A 26 -18.11 11.43 9.46
N THR A 27 -18.97 11.96 10.33
CA THR A 27 -18.60 12.52 11.64
C THR A 27 -17.92 11.51 12.56
N SER A 28 -18.12 10.22 12.30
CA SER A 28 -17.57 9.15 13.10
C SER A 28 -16.23 8.63 12.56
N LEU A 29 -16.10 8.44 11.25
CA LEU A 29 -14.78 8.29 10.62
C LEU A 29 -13.81 9.37 11.11
N ASP A 30 -14.31 10.59 11.28
CA ASP A 30 -13.55 11.74 11.74
C ASP A 30 -12.81 11.56 13.09
N SER A 31 -13.47 10.99 14.08
CA SER A 31 -12.90 10.86 15.42
C SER A 31 -12.17 9.53 15.64
N TYR A 32 -12.45 8.50 14.83
CA TYR A 32 -11.69 7.24 14.85
C TYR A 32 -10.22 7.47 14.51
N PHE A 33 -9.96 8.15 13.39
CA PHE A 33 -8.60 8.33 12.94
C PHE A 33 -7.90 9.52 13.58
N LEU A 34 -8.58 10.40 14.32
CA LEU A 34 -7.90 11.40 15.15
C LEU A 34 -7.11 10.78 16.31
N ASN A 35 -7.45 9.56 16.72
CA ASN A 35 -6.96 8.92 17.94
C ASN A 35 -6.03 7.71 17.73
N VAL A 36 -5.77 7.30 16.48
CA VAL A 36 -4.77 6.27 16.20
C VAL A 36 -3.37 6.84 16.50
N THR A 37 -2.62 6.19 17.38
CA THR A 37 -1.33 6.64 17.91
C THR A 37 -0.19 6.51 16.91
N GLU A 38 -0.28 5.60 15.93
CA GLU A 38 0.70 5.41 14.86
C GLU A 38 0.20 5.91 13.49
N PRO A 39 1.05 6.56 12.67
CA PRO A 39 0.68 6.95 11.32
C PRO A 39 0.52 5.71 10.42
N LEU A 40 -0.73 5.40 10.06
CA LEU A 40 -1.10 4.22 9.27
C LEU A 40 -1.62 4.63 7.89
N CYS A 41 -0.86 4.33 6.84
CA CYS A 41 -1.29 4.50 5.44
C CYS A 41 -2.19 3.33 5.06
N VAL A 42 -3.49 3.46 5.36
CA VAL A 42 -4.48 2.40 5.15
C VAL A 42 -5.07 2.46 3.74
N SER A 43 -4.80 1.45 2.92
CA SER A 43 -5.60 1.22 1.70
C SER A 43 -6.90 0.49 2.09
N VAL A 44 -8.06 1.16 1.98
CA VAL A 44 -9.35 0.52 2.26
C VAL A 44 -9.77 -0.37 1.08
N VAL A 45 -9.72 -1.69 1.30
CA VAL A 45 -10.29 -2.69 0.38
C VAL A 45 -11.61 -3.15 0.98
N ALA A 46 -12.72 -2.90 0.28
CA ALA A 46 -14.05 -3.37 0.66
C ALA A 46 -14.58 -4.38 -0.39
N GLU A 47 -15.27 -5.42 0.07
CA GLU A 47 -16.02 -6.37 -0.77
C GLU A 47 -17.10 -5.65 -1.60
N ARG A 48 -17.40 -6.19 -2.79
CA ARG A 48 -18.45 -5.64 -3.66
C ARG A 48 -19.81 -5.73 -2.94
N GLY A 49 -20.58 -4.63 -2.98
CA GLY A 49 -21.99 -4.61 -2.56
C GLY A 49 -22.28 -4.04 -1.17
N ILE A 50 -21.27 -3.89 -0.30
CA ILE A 50 -21.49 -3.43 1.10
C ILE A 50 -21.41 -1.90 1.25
N GLY A 51 -21.28 -1.15 0.15
CA GLY A 51 -21.21 0.31 0.18
C GLY A 51 -19.93 0.90 0.81
N GLY A 52 -18.98 0.11 1.31
CA GLY A 52 -17.76 0.60 1.98
C GLY A 52 -16.89 1.50 1.10
N LYS A 53 -16.75 1.19 -0.20
CA LYS A 53 -16.08 2.08 -1.16
C LYS A 53 -16.84 3.39 -1.42
N ALA A 54 -18.17 3.34 -1.42
CA ALA A 54 -19.01 4.53 -1.58
C ALA A 54 -18.96 5.40 -0.31
N ALA A 55 -18.89 4.77 0.87
CA ALA A 55 -18.79 5.44 2.16
C ALA A 55 -17.47 6.15 2.37
N VAL A 56 -16.37 5.47 2.08
CA VAL A 56 -15.04 6.10 2.12
C VAL A 56 -14.91 7.15 1.02
N ARG A 57 -15.48 6.95 -0.17
CA ARG A 57 -15.51 8.00 -1.22
C ARG A 57 -16.36 9.22 -0.85
N LYS A 58 -17.55 9.03 -0.28
CA LYS A 58 -18.43 10.13 0.17
C LYS A 58 -17.80 10.86 1.35
N TYR A 59 -17.20 10.13 2.30
CA TYR A 59 -16.37 10.68 3.38
C TYR A 59 -15.27 11.60 2.84
N LEU A 60 -14.45 11.09 1.91
CA LEU A 60 -13.37 11.85 1.26
C LEU A 60 -13.89 13.00 0.37
N GLN A 61 -15.08 12.89 -0.22
CA GLN A 61 -15.69 13.96 -1.02
C GLN A 61 -16.32 15.08 -0.18
N CYS A 62 -17.00 14.75 0.92
CA CYS A 62 -17.68 15.71 1.80
C CYS A 62 -16.71 16.55 2.64
N ARG A 63 -15.50 16.05 2.91
CA ARG A 63 -14.52 16.71 3.80
C ARG A 63 -13.37 17.45 3.12
N LYS A 64 -13.50 17.77 1.82
CA LYS A 64 -12.59 18.70 1.09
C LYS A 64 -12.35 20.06 1.78
N ALA A 65 -13.11 20.42 2.82
CA ALA A 65 -12.99 21.69 3.52
C ALA A 65 -12.41 21.61 4.94
N GLU A 66 -12.71 20.61 5.76
CA GLU A 66 -12.43 20.69 7.19
C GLU A 66 -12.45 19.30 7.82
N LEU A 67 -11.32 18.58 7.83
CA LEU A 67 -10.88 17.82 9.01
C LEU A 67 -9.53 17.15 8.84
N SER A 68 -8.83 17.11 9.95
CA SER A 68 -7.46 16.66 10.14
C SER A 68 -7.42 15.23 10.67
N LEU A 69 -7.96 14.26 9.93
CA LEU A 69 -7.86 12.86 10.35
C LEU A 69 -6.45 12.36 10.16
N ARG A 70 -5.99 11.49 11.06
CA ARG A 70 -4.87 10.59 10.82
C ARG A 70 -5.30 9.38 9.96
N ILE A 71 -6.40 9.51 9.19
CA ILE A 71 -6.49 8.86 7.89
C ILE A 71 -5.63 9.78 7.07
N ILE A 72 -4.59 9.18 6.56
CA ILE A 72 -3.94 9.67 5.38
C ILE A 72 -5.01 9.78 4.28
N GLU A 73 -5.73 10.91 4.23
CA GLU A 73 -5.74 11.69 3.00
C GLU A 73 -4.26 12.03 2.78
N CYS A 74 -3.49 11.00 2.36
CA CYS A 74 -2.38 11.21 1.47
C CYS A 74 -3.09 11.96 0.40
N ASP A 75 -2.88 13.27 0.37
CA ASP A 75 -3.24 14.05 -0.77
C ASP A 75 -2.54 13.29 -1.89
N LEU A 76 -3.30 12.45 -2.63
CA LEU A 76 -2.73 11.68 -3.72
C LEU A 76 -2.04 12.68 -4.64
N LYS A 77 -2.47 13.96 -4.63
CA LYS A 77 -1.80 15.14 -5.17
C LYS A 77 -0.33 15.32 -4.75
N GLU A 78 0.05 15.12 -3.49
CA GLU A 78 1.45 15.26 -3.05
C GLU A 78 2.32 14.11 -3.57
N TRP A 79 1.81 12.87 -3.58
CA TRP A 79 2.50 11.73 -4.23
C TRP A 79 2.48 11.86 -5.76
N SER A 80 1.37 12.37 -6.32
CA SER A 80 1.11 12.48 -7.75
C SER A 80 1.66 13.75 -8.37
N LYS A 81 2.21 14.68 -7.58
CA LYS A 81 2.98 15.79 -8.13
C LYS A 81 4.09 15.23 -9.00
N GLY A 82 4.63 14.06 -8.67
CA GLY A 82 5.56 13.33 -9.53
C GLY A 82 6.84 14.10 -9.84
N GLU A 83 7.06 15.28 -9.24
CA GLU A 83 8.15 16.19 -9.59
C GLU A 83 9.51 15.56 -9.31
N ASN A 84 9.66 14.90 -8.15
CA ASN A 84 10.86 14.14 -7.82
C ASN A 84 11.10 12.99 -8.81
N ALA A 85 10.02 12.33 -9.24
CA ALA A 85 10.08 11.26 -10.23
C ALA A 85 10.45 11.81 -11.62
N ALA A 86 9.86 12.94 -12.02
CA ALA A 86 10.14 13.62 -13.28
C ALA A 86 11.60 14.08 -13.36
N ASP A 87 12.13 14.67 -12.28
CA ASP A 87 13.54 15.07 -12.18
C ASP A 87 14.48 13.85 -12.22
N PHE A 88 14.03 12.68 -11.80
CA PHE A 88 14.78 11.43 -11.95
C PHE A 88 14.69 10.82 -13.35
N PHE A 89 13.52 10.87 -13.98
CA PHE A 89 13.29 10.24 -15.28
C PHE A 89 13.81 11.07 -16.45
N PHE A 90 13.68 12.40 -16.39
CA PHE A 90 13.87 13.26 -17.54
C PHE A 90 14.94 14.32 -17.32
N PRO A 91 15.58 14.81 -18.39
CA PRO A 91 16.40 16.01 -18.34
C PRO A 91 15.61 17.23 -17.84
N LYS A 92 16.31 18.20 -17.26
CA LYS A 92 15.72 19.48 -16.86
C LYS A 92 15.02 20.16 -18.04
N ARG A 93 13.90 20.84 -17.77
CA ARG A 93 13.07 21.57 -18.75
C ARG A 93 12.36 20.70 -19.80
N THR A 94 12.28 19.39 -19.57
CA THR A 94 11.44 18.50 -20.38
C THR A 94 9.95 18.80 -20.14
N ASN A 95 9.14 18.85 -21.20
CA ASN A 95 7.68 18.86 -21.06
C ASN A 95 7.21 17.45 -20.72
N TRP A 96 6.47 17.31 -19.63
CA TRP A 96 5.96 16.02 -19.19
C TRP A 96 4.57 16.13 -18.54
N THR A 97 3.86 15.01 -18.51
CA THR A 97 2.59 14.85 -17.80
C THR A 97 2.52 13.45 -17.19
N SER A 98 1.49 13.18 -16.38
CA SER A 98 1.31 11.89 -15.73
C SER A 98 0.01 11.22 -16.16
N LEU A 99 0.06 9.91 -16.38
CA LEU A 99 -1.08 9.06 -16.68
C LEU A 99 -1.27 8.05 -15.53
N THR A 100 -2.50 7.79 -15.11
CA THR A 100 -2.79 6.88 -13.98
C THR A 100 -3.29 5.52 -14.46
N GLU A 101 -3.02 4.48 -13.67
CA GLU A 101 -3.61 3.14 -13.83
C GLU A 101 -3.39 2.52 -15.22
N ILE A 102 -2.15 2.59 -15.70
CA ILE A 102 -1.80 2.14 -17.05
C ILE A 102 -1.48 0.65 -17.05
N ARG A 103 -2.22 -0.13 -17.84
CA ARG A 103 -2.00 -1.57 -17.98
C ARG A 103 -0.66 -1.86 -18.65
N LEU A 104 0.15 -2.69 -18.01
CA LEU A 104 1.40 -3.23 -18.52
C LEU A 104 1.18 -4.69 -18.95
N ASN A 105 1.56 -5.02 -20.18
CA ASN A 105 1.48 -6.38 -20.69
C ASN A 105 2.88 -6.96 -20.92
N ASP A 106 3.00 -8.28 -20.77
CA ASP A 106 4.19 -9.03 -21.17
C ASP A 106 4.25 -9.23 -22.70
N LYS A 107 5.31 -9.93 -23.15
CA LYS A 107 5.54 -10.22 -24.57
C LYS A 107 4.41 -11.04 -25.21
N GLN A 108 3.67 -11.82 -24.44
CA GLN A 108 2.54 -12.64 -24.89
C GLN A 108 1.21 -11.87 -24.83
N GLY A 109 1.22 -10.61 -24.41
CA GLY A 109 0.03 -9.77 -24.26
C GLY A 109 -0.75 -10.04 -22.97
N LYS A 110 -0.22 -10.86 -22.05
CA LYS A 110 -0.85 -11.11 -20.74
C LYS A 110 -0.53 -9.95 -19.80
N SER A 111 -1.49 -9.60 -18.95
CA SER A 111 -1.33 -8.50 -18.00
C SER A 111 -0.28 -8.84 -16.94
N ALA A 112 0.72 -7.97 -16.80
CA ALA A 112 1.65 -7.95 -15.66
C ALA A 112 1.12 -7.05 -14.50
N GLY A 113 -0.06 -6.44 -14.68
CA GLY A 113 -0.68 -5.51 -13.74
C GLY A 113 -0.81 -4.10 -14.32
N ASN A 114 -1.35 -3.18 -13.51
CA ASN A 114 -1.41 -1.76 -13.84
C ASN A 114 -0.30 -1.02 -13.11
N ILE A 115 0.40 -0.12 -13.79
CA ILE A 115 1.30 0.85 -13.17
C ILE A 115 0.46 1.99 -12.57
N ASP A 116 0.72 2.34 -11.31
CA ASP A 116 -0.05 3.37 -10.60
C ASP A 116 0.03 4.72 -11.31
N LEU A 117 1.25 5.17 -11.62
CA LEU A 117 1.50 6.39 -12.36
C LEU A 117 2.60 6.19 -13.41
N VAL A 118 2.33 6.63 -14.64
CA VAL A 118 3.32 6.69 -15.72
C VAL A 118 3.54 8.15 -16.08
N LEU A 119 4.75 8.63 -15.84
CA LEU A 119 5.17 9.95 -16.29
C LEU A 119 5.64 9.82 -17.74
N VAL A 120 5.11 10.66 -18.62
CA VAL A 120 5.45 10.68 -20.05
C VAL A 120 5.99 12.04 -20.45
N SER A 121 7.12 12.07 -21.12
CA SER A 121 7.62 13.27 -21.79
C SER A 121 7.10 13.34 -23.22
N TYR A 122 6.89 14.55 -23.75
CA TYR A 122 6.36 14.74 -25.10
C TYR A 122 6.95 15.96 -25.80
N ASP A 123 6.97 15.92 -27.13
CA ASP A 123 7.44 17.03 -27.98
C ASP A 123 6.36 18.12 -28.18
N SER A 124 6.69 19.18 -28.91
CA SER A 124 5.74 20.27 -29.20
C SER A 124 4.50 19.85 -29.98
N ASN A 125 4.52 18.68 -30.63
CA ASN A 125 3.40 18.13 -31.37
C ASN A 125 2.56 17.16 -30.51
N GLY A 126 2.91 16.96 -29.24
CA GLY A 126 2.24 16.03 -28.34
C GLY A 126 2.63 14.56 -28.54
N LYS A 127 3.71 14.27 -29.28
CA LYS A 127 4.21 12.90 -29.43
C LYS A 127 5.06 12.52 -28.23
N ILE A 128 4.78 11.35 -27.65
CA ILE A 128 5.56 10.81 -26.52
C ILE A 128 7.00 10.56 -26.97
N THR A 129 7.96 11.07 -26.20
CA THR A 129 9.40 10.94 -26.44
C THR A 129 10.05 9.95 -25.48
N ASP A 130 9.59 9.89 -24.23
CA ASP A 130 10.09 8.97 -23.21
C ASP A 130 9.06 8.78 -22.08
N PHE A 131 9.31 7.82 -21.19
CA PHE A 131 8.49 7.62 -19.99
C PHE A 131 9.25 6.99 -18.83
N GLY A 132 8.74 7.18 -17.63
CA GLY A 132 9.14 6.47 -16.42
C GLY A 132 7.92 6.08 -15.59
N SER A 133 8.05 5.03 -14.78
CA SER A 133 6.96 4.51 -13.94
C SER A 133 7.15 4.90 -12.48
N LEU A 134 6.11 5.35 -11.81
CA LEU A 134 6.08 5.57 -10.37
C LEU A 134 5.04 4.62 -9.75
N GLU A 135 5.51 3.77 -8.84
CA GLU A 135 4.68 2.88 -8.03
C GLU A 135 4.52 3.48 -6.62
N ILE A 136 3.30 3.48 -6.11
CA ILE A 136 2.92 4.05 -4.81
C ILE A 136 2.66 2.88 -3.87
N GLN A 137 3.61 2.61 -2.98
CA GLN A 137 3.53 1.45 -2.11
C GLN A 137 3.05 1.84 -0.70
N GLY A 138 1.77 1.55 -0.46
CA GLY A 138 1.18 1.54 0.88
C GLY A 138 1.51 0.26 1.64
N VAL A 139 1.02 0.18 2.88
CA VAL A 139 1.25 -0.97 3.76
C VAL A 139 -0.03 -1.75 4.00
N TYR A 140 0.09 -3.07 4.07
CA TYR A 140 -0.94 -3.93 4.64
C TYR A 140 -1.09 -3.63 6.12
N ILE A 141 -2.24 -4.03 6.62
CA ILE A 141 -2.56 -4.00 8.03
C ILE A 141 -2.82 -5.44 8.49
N SER A 142 -2.26 -5.79 9.64
CA SER A 142 -2.66 -6.94 10.42
C SER A 142 -3.71 -6.51 11.44
N GLY A 143 -4.49 -7.45 11.95
CA GLY A 143 -5.59 -7.15 12.90
C GLY A 143 -6.91 -6.80 12.20
N ASN A 144 -7.80 -6.14 12.93
CA ASN A 144 -9.16 -5.89 12.47
C ASN A 144 -9.51 -4.40 12.58
N VAL A 145 -9.79 -3.75 11.45
CA VAL A 145 -10.24 -2.35 11.42
C VAL A 145 -11.75 -2.22 11.61
N ARG A 146 -12.51 -3.27 11.29
CA ARG A 146 -13.97 -3.25 11.34
C ARG A 146 -14.49 -3.07 12.77
N LYS A 147 -14.00 -3.84 13.74
CA LYS A 147 -14.42 -3.77 15.16
C LYS A 147 -14.14 -2.39 15.80
N PRO A 148 -12.92 -1.84 15.71
CA PRO A 148 -12.69 -0.49 16.22
C PRO A 148 -13.55 0.54 15.49
N PHE A 149 -13.73 0.39 14.17
CA PHE A 149 -14.61 1.27 13.41
C PHE A 149 -16.07 1.18 13.89
N GLU A 150 -16.64 -0.02 14.01
CA GLU A 150 -18.01 -0.23 14.52
C GLU A 150 -18.18 0.31 15.94
N LYS A 151 -17.20 0.09 16.83
CA LYS A 151 -17.25 0.62 18.19
C LYS A 151 -17.19 2.14 18.22
N PHE A 152 -16.27 2.70 17.42
CA PHE A 152 -16.15 4.12 17.23
C PHE A 152 -17.51 4.70 16.79
N MET A 153 -18.11 4.09 15.76
CA MET A 153 -19.38 4.47 15.17
C MET A 153 -20.57 4.34 16.13
N GLY A 154 -20.58 3.29 16.96
CA GLY A 154 -21.67 3.02 17.89
C GLY A 154 -21.66 3.86 19.17
N ASN A 155 -20.50 4.43 19.54
CA ASN A 155 -20.41 5.37 20.66
C ASN A 155 -20.80 6.78 20.19
N HIS A 156 -22.06 7.18 20.38
CA HIS A 156 -22.52 8.55 20.18
C HIS A 156 -21.85 9.58 21.10
N ASP A 157 -21.17 9.12 22.15
CA ASP A 157 -20.47 9.99 23.07
C ASP A 157 -19.12 10.39 22.47
N LYS A 158 -19.02 11.70 22.18
CA LYS A 158 -17.95 12.39 21.45
C LYS A 158 -16.62 12.42 22.22
N SER A 159 -16.22 11.31 22.82
CA SER A 159 -15.00 11.25 23.62
C SER A 159 -13.83 11.55 22.68
N LYS A 160 -13.12 12.65 22.96
CA LYS A 160 -11.93 13.07 22.22
C LYS A 160 -10.76 12.07 22.32
N ASN A 161 -10.93 10.98 23.07
CA ASN A 161 -9.91 10.00 23.41
C ASN A 161 -10.41 8.58 23.10
N PHE A 162 -10.73 8.29 21.84
CA PHE A 162 -11.03 6.92 21.43
C PHE A 162 -9.74 6.11 21.36
N ASP A 163 -9.47 5.22 22.31
CA ASP A 163 -8.30 4.36 22.28
C ASP A 163 -8.70 2.89 22.05
N TRP A 164 -7.95 2.21 21.20
CA TRP A 164 -8.13 0.79 20.85
C TRP A 164 -6.85 -0.02 21.01
N SER A 165 -5.73 0.58 21.44
CA SER A 165 -4.40 -0.06 21.48
C SER A 165 -4.39 -1.35 22.30
N ASP A 166 -5.17 -1.39 23.37
CA ASP A 166 -5.16 -2.50 24.33
C ASP A 166 -6.13 -3.63 23.95
N GLN A 167 -6.82 -3.52 22.81
CA GLN A 167 -7.82 -4.50 22.39
C GLN A 167 -7.21 -5.62 21.54
N PRO A 168 -7.68 -6.87 21.68
CA PRO A 168 -7.24 -7.98 20.84
C PRO A 168 -7.43 -7.68 19.36
N ASN A 169 -6.43 -8.04 18.54
CA ASN A 169 -6.38 -7.77 17.10
C ASN A 169 -6.34 -6.28 16.73
N TYR A 170 -5.70 -5.44 17.56
CA TYR A 170 -5.42 -4.05 17.23
C TYR A 170 -4.77 -3.92 15.84
N PRO A 171 -5.32 -3.06 14.95
CA PRO A 171 -4.79 -2.90 13.62
C PRO A 171 -3.42 -2.22 13.64
N HIS A 172 -2.43 -2.87 13.07
CA HIS A 172 -1.06 -2.35 12.97
C HIS A 172 -0.48 -2.63 11.58
N ALA A 173 0.54 -1.87 11.19
CA ALA A 173 1.15 -2.03 9.88
C ALA A 173 1.88 -3.39 9.77
N ASP A 174 1.52 -4.18 8.78
CA ASP A 174 2.20 -5.43 8.44
C ASP A 174 3.24 -5.16 7.33
N TYR A 175 4.38 -4.62 7.75
CA TYR A 175 5.48 -4.31 6.83
C TYR A 175 6.04 -5.55 6.13
N LEU A 176 6.11 -6.69 6.82
CA LEU A 176 6.68 -7.92 6.28
C LEU A 176 5.82 -8.48 5.13
N SER A 177 4.50 -8.58 5.32
CA SER A 177 3.59 -8.94 4.24
C SER A 177 3.59 -7.90 3.13
N SER A 178 3.72 -6.61 3.45
CA SER A 178 3.78 -5.51 2.46
C SER A 178 4.97 -5.64 1.53
N SER A 179 6.14 -6.01 2.06
CA SER A 179 7.31 -6.30 1.25
C SER A 179 7.10 -7.57 0.41
N ARG A 180 6.82 -8.70 1.07
CA ARG A 180 6.83 -10.03 0.43
C ARG A 180 5.67 -10.28 -0.54
N LYS A 181 4.48 -9.75 -0.26
CA LYS A 181 3.25 -10.03 -1.05
C LYS A 181 2.92 -8.95 -2.07
N ARG A 182 3.53 -7.76 -1.98
CA ARG A 182 3.27 -6.67 -2.93
C ARG A 182 4.56 -6.12 -3.53
N LEU A 183 5.46 -5.53 -2.73
CA LEU A 183 6.61 -4.82 -3.26
C LEU A 183 7.48 -5.72 -4.15
N VAL A 184 7.91 -6.89 -3.64
CA VAL A 184 8.77 -7.82 -4.39
C VAL A 184 8.09 -8.33 -5.66
N PRO A 185 6.85 -8.87 -5.63
CA PRO A 185 6.16 -9.26 -6.86
C PRO A 185 6.05 -8.13 -7.88
N GLN A 186 5.72 -6.90 -7.46
CA GLN A 186 5.61 -5.76 -8.38
C GLN A 186 6.97 -5.43 -9.03
N LEU A 187 8.06 -5.45 -8.27
CA LEU A 187 9.41 -5.25 -8.81
C LEU A 187 9.79 -6.35 -9.81
N ILE A 188 9.48 -7.61 -9.51
CA ILE A 188 9.78 -8.74 -10.41
C ILE A 188 8.99 -8.61 -11.72
N TYR A 189 7.65 -8.49 -11.64
CA TYR A 189 6.80 -8.54 -12.83
C TYR A 189 6.84 -7.24 -13.64
N LYS A 190 6.62 -6.08 -12.99
CA LYS A 190 6.60 -4.80 -13.69
C LYS A 190 8.00 -4.25 -13.88
N GLY A 191 8.79 -4.24 -12.81
CA GLY A 191 10.17 -3.74 -12.85
C GLY A 191 11.04 -4.54 -13.83
N GLY A 192 10.86 -5.86 -13.92
CA GLY A 192 11.58 -6.68 -14.90
C GLY A 192 11.28 -6.29 -16.36
N ILE A 193 10.01 -6.00 -16.70
CA ILE A 193 9.63 -5.52 -18.04
C ILE A 193 10.24 -4.13 -18.31
N LEU A 194 10.09 -3.21 -17.37
CA LEU A 194 10.57 -1.83 -17.49
C LEU A 194 12.10 -1.77 -17.63
N HIS A 195 12.81 -2.57 -16.82
CA HIS A 195 14.26 -2.68 -16.88
C HIS A 195 14.73 -3.22 -18.24
N ASN A 196 14.07 -4.24 -18.78
CA ASN A 196 14.37 -4.76 -20.12
C ASN A 196 14.12 -3.73 -21.24
N TRP A 197 13.18 -2.82 -21.05
CA TRP A 197 12.97 -1.67 -21.94
C TRP A 197 13.91 -0.50 -21.68
N LYS A 198 14.84 -0.65 -20.72
CA LYS A 198 15.78 0.39 -20.28
C LYS A 198 15.06 1.64 -19.78
N LYS A 199 13.92 1.44 -19.10
CA LYS A 199 13.13 2.52 -18.50
C LYS A 199 13.38 2.57 -17.00
N ARG A 200 13.57 3.80 -16.52
CA ARG A 200 13.72 4.07 -15.09
C ARG A 200 12.38 3.92 -14.39
N MET A 201 12.43 3.44 -13.15
CA MET A 201 11.26 3.35 -12.29
C MET A 201 11.50 4.04 -10.96
N ALA A 202 10.42 4.46 -10.31
CA ALA A 202 10.46 5.00 -8.97
C ALA A 202 9.44 4.29 -8.09
N VAL A 203 9.75 4.19 -6.81
CA VAL A 203 8.86 3.67 -5.77
C VAL A 203 8.73 4.72 -4.69
N ALA A 204 7.51 5.20 -4.46
CA ALA A 204 7.20 6.05 -3.32
C ALA A 204 6.66 5.20 -2.17
N LEU A 205 7.20 5.39 -0.97
CA LEU A 205 6.80 4.62 0.21
C LEU A 205 7.07 5.38 1.51
N HIS A 206 6.44 4.91 2.60
CA HIS A 206 6.60 5.51 3.92
C HIS A 206 7.92 5.07 4.61
N GLU A 207 8.54 5.95 5.39
CA GLU A 207 9.81 5.68 6.09
C GLU A 207 9.75 4.46 7.02
N GLY A 208 8.61 4.22 7.67
CA GLY A 208 8.42 3.07 8.55
C GLY A 208 8.52 1.77 7.76
N PHE A 209 7.97 1.74 6.55
CA PHE A 209 8.09 0.58 5.67
C PHE A 209 9.51 0.46 5.10
N TYR A 210 10.14 1.58 4.69
CA TYR A 210 11.51 1.58 4.18
C TYR A 210 12.50 0.96 5.17
N LYS A 211 12.40 1.31 6.46
CA LYS A 211 13.27 0.81 7.53
C LYS A 211 13.21 -0.71 7.73
N THR A 212 12.16 -1.36 7.23
CA THR A 212 12.04 -2.83 7.29
C THR A 212 12.70 -3.53 6.10
N LEU A 213 13.05 -2.79 5.06
CA LEU A 213 13.80 -3.33 3.94
C LEU A 213 15.27 -3.51 4.37
N PRO A 214 15.97 -4.52 3.80
CA PRO A 214 17.41 -4.61 3.96
C PRO A 214 18.09 -3.36 3.39
N GLU A 215 19.31 -3.09 3.85
CA GLU A 215 20.08 -1.95 3.36
C GLU A 215 20.30 -2.08 1.85
N LEU A 216 19.74 -1.12 1.09
CA LEU A 216 19.79 -1.14 -0.36
C LEU A 216 21.12 -0.55 -0.86
N PRO A 217 21.79 -1.19 -1.84
CA PRO A 217 23.05 -0.72 -2.38
C PRO A 217 22.85 0.58 -3.17
N ARG A 218 23.33 1.69 -2.58
CA ARG A 218 23.15 3.03 -3.12
C ARG A 218 24.13 3.30 -4.26
N VAL A 219 23.67 4.01 -5.29
CA VAL A 219 24.48 4.52 -6.40
C VAL A 219 24.14 5.98 -6.69
N GLU A 220 24.96 6.65 -7.50
CA GLU A 220 24.64 8.00 -8.00
C GLU A 220 23.36 8.00 -8.85
N LYS A 221 22.59 9.09 -8.78
CA LYS A 221 21.31 9.28 -9.47
C LYS A 221 21.40 8.95 -10.97
N GLU A 222 22.49 9.34 -11.63
CA GLU A 222 22.69 9.16 -13.07
C GLU A 222 22.91 7.69 -13.45
N LYS A 223 23.39 6.87 -12.50
CA LYS A 223 23.67 5.44 -12.68
C LYS A 223 22.52 4.54 -12.23
N ALA A 224 21.46 5.12 -11.68
CA ALA A 224 20.36 4.37 -11.11
C ALA A 224 19.28 4.00 -12.12
N ASP A 225 18.70 2.83 -11.90
CA ASP A 225 17.51 2.34 -12.60
C ASP A 225 16.25 2.59 -11.76
N VAL A 226 16.40 2.60 -10.43
CA VAL A 226 15.32 2.73 -9.45
C VAL A 226 15.59 3.90 -8.52
N ALA A 227 14.58 4.76 -8.34
CA ALA A 227 14.55 5.76 -7.27
C ALA A 227 13.53 5.38 -6.19
N TRP A 228 13.95 5.37 -4.94
CA TRP A 228 13.11 5.14 -3.77
C TRP A 228 12.86 6.47 -3.10
N PHE A 229 11.64 6.99 -3.22
CA PHE A 229 11.21 8.21 -2.56
C PHE A 229 10.62 7.86 -1.21
N VAL A 230 11.40 8.11 -0.16
CA VAL A 230 11.04 7.78 1.22
C VAL A 230 10.35 8.99 1.83
N TYR A 231 9.07 8.84 2.12
CA TYR A 231 8.23 9.89 2.70
C TYR A 231 8.02 9.67 4.19
N THR A 232 7.90 10.78 4.92
CA THR A 232 7.46 10.80 6.32
C THR A 232 6.21 11.66 6.46
N LEU A 233 5.55 11.56 7.60
CA LEU A 233 4.38 12.35 7.97
C LEU A 233 4.76 13.27 9.11
N ASN A 234 4.88 14.56 8.79
CA ASN A 234 5.22 15.59 9.76
C ASN A 234 3.94 16.29 10.22
N TYR A 235 3.68 16.27 11.53
CA TYR A 235 2.54 16.95 12.11
C TYR A 235 2.71 18.47 12.00
N GLN A 236 1.77 19.13 11.36
CA GLN A 236 1.72 20.58 11.22
C GLN A 236 0.75 21.15 12.25
N GLU A 237 1.29 21.63 13.37
CA GLU A 237 0.51 22.19 14.49
C GLU A 237 -0.49 23.26 14.01
N ASN A 238 -0.05 24.16 13.13
CA ASN A 238 -0.84 25.28 12.61
C ASN A 238 -2.08 24.82 11.83
N GLN A 239 -2.00 23.66 11.15
CA GLN A 239 -3.10 23.11 10.36
C GLN A 239 -3.81 21.98 11.10
N LYS A 240 -3.25 21.54 12.22
CA LYS A 240 -3.59 20.34 13.01
C LYS A 240 -3.58 19.05 12.21
N ARG A 241 -2.87 18.98 11.07
CA ARG A 241 -2.85 17.80 10.16
C ARG A 241 -1.44 17.32 9.94
N TYR A 242 -1.30 16.05 9.58
CA TYR A 242 -0.05 15.53 9.07
C TYR A 242 0.14 15.96 7.62
N LYS A 243 1.32 16.47 7.31
CA LYS A 243 1.76 16.73 5.96
C LYS A 243 2.77 15.66 5.57
N LEU A 244 2.57 15.09 4.39
CA LEU A 244 3.52 14.18 3.81
C LEU A 244 4.70 14.95 3.26
N GLU A 245 5.92 14.57 3.63
CA GLU A 245 7.14 15.23 3.18
C GLU A 245 8.17 14.21 2.73
N LEU A 246 8.87 14.52 1.63
CA LEU A 246 9.98 13.69 1.17
C LEU A 246 11.11 13.80 2.19
N LYS A 247 11.48 12.68 2.80
CA LYS A 247 12.57 12.59 3.76
C LYS A 247 13.90 12.37 3.07
N GLU A 248 13.96 11.40 2.16
CA GLU A 248 15.15 11.11 1.37
C GLU A 248 14.80 10.47 0.02
N SER A 249 15.71 10.62 -0.94
CA SER A 249 15.71 9.89 -2.20
C SER A 249 16.88 8.92 -2.19
N VAL A 250 16.59 7.63 -2.35
CA VAL A 250 17.62 6.60 -2.45
C VAL A 250 17.66 6.06 -3.88
N TYR A 251 18.85 5.97 -4.46
CA TYR A 251 19.03 5.58 -5.85
C TYR A 251 19.76 4.24 -5.91
N THR A 252 19.25 3.28 -6.67
CA THR A 252 19.80 1.93 -6.76
C THR A 252 19.82 1.43 -8.20
N LYS A 253 20.67 0.44 -8.49
CA LYS A 253 20.48 -0.41 -9.67
C LYS A 253 19.30 -1.35 -9.44
N PHE A 254 18.65 -1.77 -10.53
CA PHE A 254 17.47 -2.62 -10.44
C PHE A 254 17.78 -3.99 -9.85
N HIS A 255 18.76 -4.70 -10.41
CA HIS A 255 19.13 -6.05 -9.97
C HIS A 255 19.67 -6.05 -8.54
N ASP A 256 20.61 -5.14 -8.22
CA ASP A 256 21.22 -5.07 -6.89
C ASP A 256 20.17 -4.86 -5.78
N ALA A 257 19.15 -4.03 -6.02
CA ALA A 257 18.05 -3.82 -5.08
C ALA A 257 17.09 -5.02 -5.04
N LEU A 258 16.74 -5.59 -6.19
CA LEU A 258 15.84 -6.73 -6.26
C LEU A 258 16.43 -7.94 -5.54
N ASP A 259 17.70 -8.25 -5.77
CA ASP A 259 18.41 -9.36 -5.14
C ASP A 259 18.43 -9.18 -3.62
N LYS A 260 18.75 -7.97 -3.14
CA LYS A 260 18.75 -7.69 -1.70
C LYS A 260 17.39 -7.83 -1.05
N ILE A 261 16.31 -7.38 -1.70
CA ILE A 261 14.96 -7.44 -1.11
C ILE A 261 14.35 -8.86 -1.22
N SER A 262 14.67 -9.60 -2.29
CA SER A 262 14.08 -10.90 -2.58
C SER A 262 14.77 -12.08 -1.89
N VAL A 263 16.06 -11.94 -1.55
CA VAL A 263 16.84 -13.01 -0.90
C VAL A 263 16.92 -12.73 0.60
N PRO A 264 16.18 -13.48 1.44
CA PRO A 264 16.30 -13.35 2.90
C PRO A 264 17.67 -13.85 3.37
N GLU A 265 18.25 -13.17 4.35
CA GLU A 265 19.46 -13.64 5.01
C GLU A 265 19.14 -14.89 5.85
N PRO A 266 19.93 -15.97 5.73
CA PRO A 266 19.69 -17.18 6.49
C PRO A 266 19.87 -16.92 7.98
N GLY A 267 18.91 -17.38 8.78
CA GLY A 267 19.03 -17.41 10.24
C GLY A 267 20.04 -18.48 10.70
N ASN A 268 20.24 -18.57 12.01
CA ASN A 268 21.14 -19.56 12.58
C ASN A 268 20.59 -20.98 12.38
N MET A 269 21.31 -21.80 11.62
CA MET A 269 20.95 -23.19 11.34
C MET A 269 20.83 -24.03 12.62
N ASN A 270 21.66 -23.79 13.64
CA ASN A 270 21.63 -24.58 14.87
C ASN A 270 20.36 -24.32 15.69
N GLU A 271 19.87 -23.09 15.72
CA GLU A 271 18.58 -22.77 16.35
C GLU A 271 17.43 -23.47 15.63
N PHE A 272 17.49 -23.52 14.29
CA PHE A 272 16.52 -24.27 13.50
C PHE A 272 16.61 -25.78 13.76
N LEU A 273 17.81 -26.34 13.87
CA LEU A 273 18.00 -27.75 14.23
C LEU A 273 17.46 -28.08 15.63
N GLN A 274 17.66 -27.19 16.62
CA GLN A 274 17.08 -27.36 17.96
C GLN A 274 15.55 -27.33 17.94
N LEU A 275 14.95 -26.42 17.17
CA LEU A 275 13.50 -26.38 16.97
C LEU A 275 12.99 -27.70 16.36
N LEU A 276 13.70 -28.24 15.37
CA LEU A 276 13.35 -29.52 14.75
C LEU A 276 13.48 -30.68 15.73
N GLN A 277 14.54 -30.71 16.53
CA GLN A 277 14.74 -31.74 17.54
C GLN A 277 13.62 -31.72 18.59
N ASN A 278 13.26 -30.55 19.11
CA ASN A 278 12.16 -30.43 20.07
C ASN A 278 10.83 -30.94 19.48
N LYS A 279 10.53 -30.59 18.22
CA LYS A 279 9.33 -31.08 17.52
C LYS A 279 9.36 -32.59 17.26
N LEU A 280 10.55 -33.15 17.02
CA LEU A 280 10.73 -34.59 16.85
C LEU A 280 10.50 -35.31 18.19
N ASP A 281 11.09 -34.82 19.26
CA ASP A 281 10.96 -35.37 20.61
C ASP A 281 9.50 -35.34 21.07
N GLU A 282 8.79 -34.22 20.89
CA GLU A 282 7.34 -34.11 21.17
C GLU A 282 6.51 -35.18 20.43
N LYS A 283 6.89 -35.51 19.20
CA LYS A 283 6.22 -36.50 18.36
C LYS A 283 6.57 -37.94 18.77
N LEU A 284 7.79 -38.17 19.24
CA LEU A 284 8.22 -39.47 19.75
C LEU A 284 7.65 -39.77 21.14
N ASP A 285 7.50 -38.74 21.98
CA ASP A 285 6.90 -38.84 23.32
C ASP A 285 5.37 -38.96 23.31
N ASN A 286 4.71 -38.48 22.25
CA ASN A 286 3.28 -38.70 21.97
C ASN A 286 3.08 -39.48 20.66
N PRO A 287 3.23 -40.82 20.67
CA PRO A 287 3.15 -41.63 19.48
C PRO A 287 1.68 -41.81 19.07
N ILE A 288 1.07 -40.77 18.49
CA ILE A 288 -0.07 -40.96 17.60
C ILE A 288 0.55 -41.28 16.22
N PRO A 289 0.37 -42.50 15.70
CA PRO A 289 0.86 -42.85 14.37
C PRO A 289 0.30 -41.85 13.33
N PRO A 290 1.10 -41.41 12.35
CA PRO A 290 0.61 -40.50 11.31
C PRO A 290 -0.56 -41.09 10.49
N ASP A 291 -0.75 -42.40 10.54
CA ASP A 291 -1.81 -43.14 9.85
C ASP A 291 -2.89 -43.71 10.80
N ALA A 292 -2.90 -43.35 12.08
CA ALA A 292 -3.97 -43.77 12.98
C ALA A 292 -5.19 -42.87 12.75
N PRO A 293 -6.37 -43.43 12.39
CA PRO A 293 -7.58 -42.63 12.25
C PRO A 293 -7.86 -41.92 13.57
N SER A 294 -8.12 -40.62 13.50
CA SER A 294 -8.53 -39.85 14.66
C SER A 294 -9.90 -40.36 15.13
N LEU A 295 -10.25 -40.15 16.40
CA LEU A 295 -11.60 -40.45 16.93
C LEU A 295 -12.71 -39.80 16.06
N SER A 296 -12.42 -38.66 15.44
CA SER A 296 -13.27 -37.98 14.44
C SER A 296 -13.44 -38.76 13.13
N ASP A 297 -12.43 -39.51 12.68
CA ASP A 297 -12.48 -40.34 11.47
C ASP A 297 -13.25 -41.64 11.71
N VAL A 298 -13.24 -42.17 12.94
CA VAL A 298 -14.03 -43.36 13.31
C VAL A 298 -15.51 -43.01 13.47
N LEU A 299 -15.82 -41.86 14.09
CA LEU A 299 -17.20 -41.40 14.30
C LEU A 299 -17.92 -40.95 13.01
N THR A 300 -17.17 -40.70 11.92
CA THR A 300 -17.74 -40.37 10.60
C THR A 300 -18.01 -41.60 9.73
N GLN A 301 -17.43 -42.77 10.05
CA GLN A 301 -17.66 -44.02 9.30
C GLN A 301 -18.86 -44.84 9.81
N GLU A 302 -19.41 -44.55 10.99
CA GLU A 302 -20.58 -45.26 11.54
C GLU A 302 -21.94 -44.63 11.16
N ASN A 303 -21.96 -43.58 10.32
CA ASN A 303 -23.19 -42.88 9.93
C ASN A 303 -23.58 -42.98 8.44
N ASP A 304 -23.00 -43.93 7.69
CA ASP A 304 -23.46 -44.30 6.34
C ASP A 304 -24.10 -45.71 6.31
#